data_AF-A0A1I7T3N6-F1
#
_entry.id   AF-A0A1I7T3N6-F1
#
_cell.length_a   1.000
_cell.length_b   1.000
_cell.length_c   1.000
_cell.angle_alpha   90.00
_cell.angle_beta   90.00
_cell.angle_gamma   90.00
#
_symmetry.space_group_name_H-M   'P 1'
#
loop_
_entity.id
_entity.type
_entity.pdbx_description
1 polymer ?
#
loop_
_entity_poly.entity_id
_entity_poly.type
_entity_poly.pdbx_seq_one_letter_code
_entity_poly.pdbx_strand_id
1 'polypeptide(L)'
;MGTLAGPIIYCGNPDKMNKGSINQELKPWINENLTDLENTVNVFERYRKAFPFEKHTLVIHPNSSVNVKAILETSIYKECWRVMFKEDQLEADDLEAVMETAHDGMGIDLEYQKMPLDYDHKNAFKFNFLHLTEAGWVRLRHLLSLHNQLHVKLFDHNFGSKSLNAFLKFWVKSDHDMVCSLSLYLWNSIESSVLFKGLVVLRTFRFNTTYWLLAADATKSERKQPIMSVWWDGMSFLTDTWFLNGTFNYSLPYDHVGGVTLAREYKILQILNEKKNMEKKLKGEISDEKRDEIEESIQKCEKELDVNDVYYDEGIPVVD
;
A
#
# COMPACT_ATOMS: atom_id res chain seq x y z
N MET A 1 2.96 4.34 -15.88
CA MET A 1 3.38 3.19 -16.72
C MET A 1 2.27 2.16 -16.65
N GLY A 2 1.53 1.98 -17.74
CA GLY A 2 0.43 1.01 -17.80
C GLY A 2 0.97 -0.41 -17.75
N THR A 3 0.48 -1.19 -16.79
CA THR A 3 0.72 -2.62 -16.65
C THR A 3 0.02 -3.35 -17.80
N LEU A 4 0.74 -3.71 -18.86
CA LEU A 4 0.31 -4.82 -19.71
C LEU A 4 0.37 -6.07 -18.82
N ALA A 5 -0.80 -6.53 -18.36
CA ALA A 5 -0.92 -7.72 -17.55
C ALA A 5 -0.44 -8.92 -18.38
N GLY A 6 0.73 -9.45 -18.05
CA GLY A 6 1.21 -10.70 -18.66
C GLY A 6 0.40 -11.90 -18.18
N PRO A 7 0.77 -13.11 -18.63
CA PRO A 7 -0.04 -14.30 -18.41
C PRO A 7 -0.19 -14.63 -16.92
N ILE A 8 -1.31 -15.28 -16.59
CA ILE A 8 -1.55 -15.90 -15.28
C ILE A 8 -1.32 -17.40 -15.43
N ILE A 9 -0.40 -17.94 -14.65
CA ILE A 9 0.01 -19.34 -14.68
C ILE A 9 -0.54 -20.01 -13.42
N TYR A 10 -1.09 -21.21 -13.55
CA TYR A 10 -1.68 -21.95 -12.44
C TYR A 10 -0.87 -23.20 -12.15
N CYS A 11 -0.58 -23.44 -10.87
CA CYS A 11 0.03 -24.67 -10.36
C CYS A 11 -0.87 -25.28 -9.27
N GLY A 12 -1.04 -26.60 -9.30
CA GLY A 12 -1.52 -27.35 -8.14
C GLY A 12 -3.01 -27.68 -8.06
N ASN A 13 -3.83 -27.41 -9.07
CA ASN A 13 -5.20 -27.94 -9.11
C ASN A 13 -5.69 -28.17 -10.56
N PRO A 14 -5.57 -29.40 -11.11
CA PRO A 14 -5.93 -29.69 -12.51
C PRO A 14 -7.42 -29.47 -12.83
N ASP A 15 -8.33 -29.67 -11.87
CA ASP A 15 -9.77 -29.43 -12.07
C ASP A 15 -10.12 -27.95 -12.20
N LYS A 16 -9.30 -27.07 -11.60
CA LYS A 16 -9.45 -25.61 -11.73
C LYS A 16 -8.64 -25.02 -12.87
N MET A 17 -7.57 -25.68 -13.32
CA MET A 17 -6.93 -25.39 -14.62
C MET A 17 -7.93 -25.60 -15.77
N ASN A 18 -8.84 -26.59 -15.65
CA ASN A 18 -9.81 -26.97 -16.68
C ASN A 18 -11.05 -26.06 -16.86
N LYS A 19 -11.23 -25.00 -16.05
CA LYS A 19 -12.45 -24.15 -16.12
C LYS A 19 -12.36 -22.97 -17.09
N GLY A 20 -11.24 -22.81 -17.80
CA GLY A 20 -11.08 -21.80 -18.86
C GLY A 20 -11.00 -22.43 -20.25
N SER A 21 -11.53 -21.75 -21.27
CA SER A 21 -11.47 -22.13 -22.70
C SER A 21 -10.03 -22.40 -23.20
N ILE A 22 -9.03 -21.87 -22.49
CA ILE A 22 -7.60 -21.98 -22.76
C ILE A 22 -7.06 -23.42 -22.61
N ASN A 23 -7.67 -24.26 -21.75
CA ASN A 23 -7.10 -25.59 -21.46
C ASN A 23 -7.29 -26.61 -22.59
N GLN A 24 -8.30 -26.46 -23.44
CA GLN A 24 -8.46 -27.34 -24.62
C GLN A 24 -7.41 -27.06 -25.68
N GLU A 25 -7.03 -25.79 -25.87
CA GLU A 25 -6.02 -25.37 -26.85
C GLU A 25 -4.60 -25.75 -26.42
N LEU A 26 -4.34 -25.82 -25.11
CA LEU A 26 -3.05 -26.21 -24.53
C LEU A 26 -2.88 -27.72 -24.37
N LYS A 27 -3.94 -28.52 -24.53
CA LYS A 27 -3.89 -29.99 -24.43
C LYS A 27 -2.77 -30.63 -25.26
N PRO A 28 -2.47 -30.20 -26.51
CA PRO A 28 -1.35 -30.75 -27.29
C PRO A 28 0.03 -30.49 -26.69
N TRP A 29 0.15 -29.61 -25.71
CA TRP A 29 1.42 -29.26 -25.06
C TRP A 29 1.63 -29.98 -23.73
N ILE A 30 0.62 -30.71 -23.26
CA ILE A 30 0.65 -31.51 -22.03
C ILE A 30 1.12 -32.92 -22.37
N ASN A 31 2.02 -33.46 -21.55
CA ASN A 31 2.48 -34.85 -21.63
C ASN A 31 1.97 -35.63 -20.41
N GLU A 32 1.12 -36.62 -20.63
CA GLU A 32 0.53 -37.45 -19.58
C GLU A 32 1.57 -38.26 -18.77
N ASN A 33 2.80 -38.39 -19.26
CA ASN A 33 3.88 -39.06 -18.54
C ASN A 33 4.67 -38.14 -17.59
N LEU A 34 4.40 -36.83 -17.60
CA LEU A 34 5.06 -35.85 -16.75
C LEU A 34 4.18 -35.49 -15.56
N THR A 35 4.81 -35.08 -14.47
CA THR A 35 4.11 -34.48 -13.33
C THR A 35 3.44 -33.16 -13.72
N ASP A 36 2.46 -32.71 -12.95
CA ASP A 36 1.78 -31.42 -13.18
C ASP A 36 2.77 -30.24 -13.18
N LEU A 37 3.78 -30.29 -12.32
CA LEU A 37 4.81 -29.25 -12.25
C LEU A 37 5.68 -29.23 -13.51
N GLU A 38 6.16 -30.40 -13.95
CA GLU A 38 6.96 -30.52 -15.17
C GLU A 38 6.17 -30.10 -16.42
N ASN A 39 4.88 -30.49 -16.49
CA ASN A 39 3.99 -30.02 -17.55
C ASN A 39 3.82 -28.51 -17.52
N THR A 40 3.63 -27.92 -16.33
CA THR A 40 3.47 -26.46 -16.18
C THR A 40 4.72 -25.71 -16.61
N VAL A 41 5.91 -26.18 -16.21
CA VAL A 41 7.21 -25.62 -16.65
C VAL A 41 7.36 -25.73 -18.18
N ASN A 42 7.06 -26.89 -18.75
CA ASN A 42 7.18 -27.09 -20.20
C ASN A 42 6.23 -26.18 -20.99
N VAL A 43 4.98 -26.05 -20.54
CA VAL A 43 3.99 -25.17 -21.17
C VAL A 43 4.42 -23.70 -21.05
N PHE A 44 4.89 -23.28 -19.86
CA PHE A 44 5.40 -21.93 -19.64
C PHE A 44 6.56 -21.61 -20.58
N GLU A 45 7.57 -22.47 -20.67
CA GLU A 45 8.74 -22.24 -21.52
C GLU A 45 8.39 -22.20 -23.01
N ARG A 46 7.42 -23.01 -23.46
CA ARG A 46 6.90 -22.94 -24.83
C ARG A 46 6.15 -21.64 -25.06
N TYR A 47 5.29 -21.24 -24.13
CA TYR A 47 4.50 -20.02 -24.22
C TYR A 47 5.39 -18.78 -24.24
N ARG A 48 6.38 -18.70 -23.36
CA ARG A 48 7.38 -17.62 -23.29
C ARG A 48 8.19 -17.48 -24.58
N LYS A 49 8.52 -18.59 -25.24
CA LYS A 49 9.22 -18.58 -26.55
C LYS A 49 8.33 -18.09 -27.68
N ALA A 50 7.05 -18.45 -27.67
CA ALA A 50 6.09 -18.03 -28.70
C ALA A 50 5.62 -16.57 -28.52
N PHE A 51 5.45 -16.15 -27.27
CA PHE A 51 4.94 -14.84 -26.87
C PHE A 51 5.85 -14.27 -25.79
N PRO A 52 6.84 -13.44 -26.16
CA PRO A 52 7.70 -12.80 -25.17
C PRO A 52 6.90 -11.85 -24.26
N PHE A 53 7.04 -12.00 -22.94
CA PHE A 53 6.51 -11.10 -21.93
C PHE A 53 7.57 -10.85 -20.86
N GLU A 54 7.53 -9.66 -20.25
CA GLU A 54 8.48 -9.27 -19.20
C GLU A 54 8.06 -9.78 -17.82
N LYS A 55 6.76 -9.94 -17.60
CA LYS A 55 6.17 -10.16 -16.27
C LYS A 55 5.01 -11.16 -16.38
N HIS A 56 4.89 -12.07 -15.42
CA HIS A 56 3.73 -12.95 -15.27
C HIS A 56 3.33 -13.12 -13.81
N THR A 57 2.10 -13.57 -13.61
CA THR A 57 1.57 -13.87 -12.28
C THR A 57 1.46 -15.38 -12.10
N LEU A 58 1.91 -15.88 -10.96
CA LEU A 58 1.79 -17.30 -10.61
C LEU A 58 0.70 -17.48 -9.56
N VAL A 59 -0.22 -18.41 -9.79
CA VAL A 59 -1.25 -18.83 -8.84
C VAL A 59 -0.95 -20.25 -8.42
N ILE A 60 -0.77 -20.46 -7.12
CA ILE A 60 -0.51 -21.74 -6.49
C ILE A 60 -1.74 -22.10 -5.66
N HIS A 61 -2.33 -23.25 -5.96
CA HIS A 61 -3.31 -23.90 -5.10
C HIS A 61 -2.55 -24.95 -4.28
N PRO A 62 -2.05 -24.61 -3.07
CA PRO A 62 -1.36 -25.60 -2.25
C PRO A 62 -2.31 -26.76 -1.95
N ASN A 63 -1.83 -28.00 -1.93
CA ASN A 63 -2.55 -29.13 -1.37
C ASN A 63 -1.55 -30.26 -1.12
N SER A 64 -2.00 -31.37 -0.54
CA SER A 64 -1.14 -32.52 -0.22
C SER A 64 -0.32 -33.10 -1.40
N SER A 65 -0.72 -32.87 -2.65
CA SER A 65 0.00 -33.32 -3.85
C SER A 65 0.97 -32.30 -4.43
N VAL A 66 0.94 -31.05 -3.94
CA VAL A 66 1.74 -29.94 -4.47
C VAL A 66 2.99 -29.76 -3.63
N ASN A 67 4.15 -29.96 -4.25
CA ASN A 67 5.43 -29.64 -3.63
C ASN A 67 5.75 -28.14 -3.83
N VAL A 68 5.35 -27.31 -2.86
CA VAL A 68 5.58 -25.85 -2.90
C VAL A 68 7.05 -25.53 -3.05
N LYS A 69 7.93 -26.15 -2.25
CA LYS A 69 9.39 -25.93 -2.31
C LYS A 69 9.96 -26.22 -3.70
N ALA A 70 9.49 -27.26 -4.38
CA ALA A 70 9.90 -27.53 -5.76
C ALA A 70 9.44 -26.43 -6.73
N ILE A 71 8.25 -25.85 -6.54
CA ILE A 71 7.78 -24.70 -7.33
C ILE A 71 8.67 -23.48 -7.11
N LEU A 72 9.07 -23.18 -5.86
CA LEU A 72 9.94 -22.05 -5.53
C LEU A 72 11.28 -22.11 -6.27
N GLU A 73 11.75 -23.32 -6.60
CA GLU A 73 13.00 -23.52 -7.34
C GLU A 73 12.90 -23.31 -8.85
N THR A 74 11.68 -23.25 -9.41
CA THR A 74 11.46 -23.10 -10.86
C THR A 74 11.71 -21.69 -11.38
N SER A 75 12.00 -21.58 -12.68
CA SER A 75 12.05 -20.29 -13.39
C SER A 75 10.71 -19.55 -13.31
N ILE A 76 9.58 -20.29 -13.32
CA ILE A 76 8.24 -19.69 -13.20
C ILE A 76 8.12 -18.87 -11.93
N TYR A 77 8.57 -19.39 -10.78
CA TYR A 77 8.48 -18.65 -9.53
C TYR A 77 9.51 -17.53 -9.47
N LYS A 78 10.78 -17.85 -9.77
CA LYS A 78 11.91 -16.90 -9.66
C LYS A 78 11.79 -15.68 -10.57
N GLU A 79 11.07 -15.80 -11.68
CA GLU A 79 10.84 -14.69 -12.63
C GLU A 79 9.45 -14.04 -12.49
N CYS A 80 8.58 -14.52 -11.59
CA CYS A 80 7.26 -13.93 -11.44
C CYS A 80 7.34 -12.60 -10.68
N TRP A 81 6.53 -11.63 -11.10
CA TRP A 81 6.43 -10.36 -10.35
C TRP A 81 5.40 -10.45 -9.22
N ARG A 82 4.51 -11.44 -9.26
CA ARG A 82 3.50 -11.69 -8.23
C ARG A 82 3.18 -13.18 -8.14
N VAL A 83 3.14 -13.69 -6.92
CA VAL A 83 2.60 -15.01 -6.59
C VAL A 83 1.32 -14.88 -5.78
N MET A 84 0.35 -15.74 -6.01
CA MET A 84 -0.87 -15.86 -5.22
C MET A 84 -1.03 -17.28 -4.70
N PHE A 85 -1.23 -17.43 -3.41
CA PHE A 85 -1.63 -18.67 -2.77
C PHE A 85 -3.11 -18.60 -2.47
N LYS A 86 -3.88 -19.56 -2.98
CA LYS A 86 -5.35 -19.56 -2.88
C LYS A 86 -5.87 -20.81 -2.21
N GLU A 87 -6.94 -20.63 -1.46
CA GLU A 87 -7.83 -21.68 -0.95
C GLU A 87 -7.22 -22.49 0.22
N ASP A 88 -6.62 -23.63 -0.10
CA ASP A 88 -6.07 -24.56 0.87
C ASP A 88 -4.89 -23.93 1.61
N GLN A 89 -4.57 -24.45 2.80
CA GLN A 89 -3.57 -23.88 3.68
C GLN A 89 -2.16 -24.30 3.28
N LEU A 90 -1.22 -23.35 3.33
CA LEU A 90 0.21 -23.67 3.37
C LEU A 90 0.54 -24.35 4.70
N GLU A 91 1.30 -25.44 4.62
CA GLU A 91 1.98 -25.98 5.80
C GLU A 91 3.01 -24.96 6.31
N ALA A 92 3.28 -24.98 7.62
CA ALA A 92 4.17 -23.99 8.26
C ALA A 92 5.56 -23.95 7.59
N ASP A 93 6.12 -25.10 7.28
CA ASP A 93 7.42 -25.23 6.61
C ASP A 93 7.44 -24.66 5.19
N ASP A 94 6.30 -24.68 4.49
CA ASP A 94 6.16 -24.10 3.15
C ASP A 94 5.96 -22.60 3.23
N LEU A 95 5.20 -22.11 4.22
CA LEU A 95 5.07 -20.68 4.50
C LEU A 95 6.42 -20.03 4.80
N GLU A 96 7.23 -20.65 5.66
CA GLU A 96 8.59 -20.18 5.98
C GLU A 96 9.47 -20.15 4.74
N ALA A 97 9.43 -21.21 3.92
CA ALA A 97 10.16 -21.25 2.66
C ALA A 97 9.76 -20.11 1.72
N VAL A 98 8.46 -19.82 1.60
CA VAL A 98 7.92 -18.70 0.80
C VAL A 98 8.35 -17.35 1.36
N MET A 99 8.42 -17.19 2.68
CA MET A 99 8.85 -15.91 3.26
C MET A 99 10.36 -15.67 3.10
N GLU A 100 11.18 -16.71 2.98
CA GLU A 100 12.62 -16.59 2.72
C GLU A 100 12.96 -16.23 1.28
N THR A 101 12.02 -16.36 0.33
CA THR A 101 12.24 -15.93 -1.07
C THR A 101 11.96 -14.44 -1.30
N ALA A 102 11.49 -13.71 -0.29
CA ALA A 102 11.13 -12.30 -0.41
C ALA A 102 12.29 -11.47 -0.97
N HIS A 103 12.04 -10.76 -2.06
CA HIS A 103 13.02 -9.87 -2.70
C HIS A 103 12.32 -8.68 -3.37
N ASP A 104 13.11 -7.65 -3.66
CA ASP A 104 12.63 -6.41 -4.27
C ASP A 104 11.93 -6.70 -5.61
N GLY A 105 10.75 -6.13 -5.80
CA GLY A 105 9.96 -6.32 -7.03
C GLY A 105 8.86 -7.37 -6.92
N MET A 106 8.99 -8.32 -5.99
CA MET A 106 8.04 -9.43 -5.87
C MET A 106 6.80 -9.04 -5.06
N GLY A 107 5.63 -9.41 -5.57
CA GLY A 107 4.36 -9.37 -4.87
C GLY A 107 3.92 -10.73 -4.34
N ILE A 108 3.24 -10.74 -3.20
CA ILE A 108 2.62 -11.92 -2.61
C ILE A 108 1.16 -11.65 -2.26
N ASP A 109 0.32 -12.62 -2.56
CA ASP A 109 -1.09 -12.68 -2.17
C ASP A 109 -1.33 -13.97 -1.40
N LEU A 110 -1.75 -13.86 -0.15
CA LEU A 110 -2.08 -14.98 0.72
C LEU A 110 -3.59 -14.95 0.99
N GLU A 111 -4.31 -15.54 0.04
CA GLU A 111 -5.77 -15.57 0.05
C GLU A 111 -6.25 -16.72 0.94
N TYR A 112 -7.00 -16.37 2.00
CA TYR A 112 -7.51 -17.29 3.03
C TYR A 112 -6.44 -18.11 3.78
N GLN A 113 -5.19 -17.66 3.81
CA GLN A 113 -4.10 -18.35 4.51
C GLN A 113 -4.08 -17.97 6.00
N LYS A 114 -4.50 -18.88 6.87
CA LYS A 114 -4.56 -18.69 8.32
C LYS A 114 -3.17 -18.81 8.92
N MET A 115 -2.74 -17.74 9.58
CA MET A 115 -1.48 -17.71 10.31
C MET A 115 -1.71 -17.74 11.83
N PRO A 116 -0.77 -18.28 12.62
CA PRO A 116 -0.79 -18.12 14.08
C PRO A 116 -0.90 -16.65 14.48
N LEU A 117 -1.65 -16.33 15.55
CA LEU A 117 -1.86 -14.94 15.98
C LEU A 117 -0.57 -14.25 16.46
N ASP A 118 0.42 -15.03 16.87
CA ASP A 118 1.75 -14.62 17.28
C ASP A 118 2.81 -14.82 16.18
N TYR A 119 2.39 -15.13 14.96
CA TYR A 119 3.29 -15.24 13.81
C TYR A 119 4.13 -13.97 13.65
N ASP A 120 5.41 -14.16 13.40
CA ASP A 120 6.37 -13.10 13.15
C ASP A 120 7.48 -13.64 12.25
N HIS A 121 7.77 -12.92 11.18
CA HIS A 121 8.84 -13.27 10.27
C HIS A 121 9.52 -12.01 9.74
N LYS A 122 10.85 -11.99 9.78
CA LYS A 122 11.71 -10.84 9.40
C LYS A 122 11.47 -10.33 7.97
N ASN A 123 10.91 -11.17 7.09
CA ASN A 123 10.66 -10.84 5.68
C ASN A 123 9.17 -10.63 5.34
N ALA A 124 8.24 -10.79 6.28
CA ALA A 124 6.81 -10.82 5.95
C ALA A 124 6.29 -9.52 5.28
N PHE A 125 6.96 -8.40 5.52
CA PHE A 125 6.61 -7.09 4.96
C PHE A 125 7.66 -6.56 3.96
N LYS A 126 8.53 -7.43 3.43
CA LYS A 126 9.54 -7.06 2.43
C LYS A 126 9.07 -7.20 0.98
N PHE A 127 7.84 -7.68 0.76
CA PHE A 127 7.25 -7.78 -0.57
C PHE A 127 6.77 -6.41 -1.05
N ASN A 128 6.97 -6.12 -2.35
CA ASN A 128 6.52 -4.86 -2.94
C ASN A 128 4.99 -4.74 -2.92
N PHE A 129 4.30 -5.85 -3.19
CA PHE A 129 2.85 -5.96 -3.06
C PHE A 129 2.57 -7.04 -2.02
N LEU A 130 1.87 -6.68 -0.95
CA LEU A 130 1.48 -7.62 0.09
C LEU A 130 -0.04 -7.60 0.21
N HIS A 131 -0.69 -8.73 -0.04
CA HIS A 131 -2.12 -8.89 0.19
C HIS A 131 -2.36 -10.06 1.15
N LEU A 132 -2.95 -9.77 2.30
CA LEU A 132 -3.28 -10.74 3.35
C LEU A 132 -4.78 -10.70 3.64
N THR A 133 -5.48 -11.81 3.40
CA THR A 133 -6.88 -11.93 3.81
C THR A 133 -7.00 -12.11 5.32
N GLU A 134 -6.20 -13.00 5.89
CA GLU A 134 -6.17 -13.33 7.33
C GLU A 134 -5.04 -12.57 8.02
N ALA A 135 -5.23 -11.27 8.24
CA ALA A 135 -4.21 -10.37 8.77
C ALA A 135 -4.28 -10.21 10.31
N GLY A 136 -4.95 -11.11 11.02
CA GLY A 136 -5.28 -10.97 12.43
C GLY A 136 -4.04 -10.98 13.34
N TRP A 137 -2.95 -11.56 12.87
CA TRP A 137 -1.63 -11.59 13.50
C TRP A 137 -0.82 -10.29 13.28
N VAL A 138 -1.20 -9.47 12.29
CA VAL A 138 -0.48 -8.23 11.98
C VAL A 138 -0.63 -7.24 13.14
N ARG A 139 0.45 -6.52 13.44
CA ARG A 139 0.57 -5.60 14.57
C ARG A 139 1.07 -4.26 14.07
N LEU A 140 0.90 -3.21 14.88
CA LEU A 140 1.36 -1.87 14.52
C LEU A 140 2.85 -1.87 14.15
N ARG A 141 3.69 -2.61 14.90
CA ARG A 141 5.13 -2.73 14.60
C ARG A 141 5.44 -3.15 13.16
N HIS A 142 4.60 -3.99 12.55
CA HIS A 142 4.77 -4.43 11.17
C HIS A 142 4.48 -3.30 10.17
N LEU A 143 3.46 -2.48 10.43
CA LEU A 143 3.20 -1.29 9.62
C LEU A 143 4.29 -0.22 9.79
N LEU A 144 4.87 -0.12 11.00
CA LEU A 144 5.97 0.81 11.26
C LEU A 144 7.30 0.38 10.64
N SER A 145 7.47 -0.91 10.31
CA SER A 145 8.66 -1.43 9.65
C SER A 145 8.62 -1.35 8.11
N LEU A 146 7.53 -0.83 7.55
CA LEU A 146 7.42 -0.62 6.10
C LEU A 146 8.50 0.37 5.63
N HIS A 147 9.21 -0.03 4.59
CA HIS A 147 10.29 0.69 3.95
C HIS A 147 10.26 0.44 2.43
N ASN A 148 9.77 1.43 1.68
CA ASN A 148 9.62 1.46 0.21
C ASN A 148 8.66 0.41 -0.40
N GLN A 149 7.60 0.01 0.30
CA GLN A 149 6.62 -0.94 -0.24
C GLN A 149 5.68 -0.23 -1.23
N LEU A 150 5.27 -0.92 -2.29
CA LEU A 150 4.35 -0.35 -3.27
C LEU A 150 2.89 -0.44 -2.80
N HIS A 151 2.47 -1.59 -2.29
CA HIS A 151 1.09 -1.76 -1.86
C HIS A 151 0.98 -2.77 -0.73
N VAL A 152 0.22 -2.41 0.30
CA VAL A 152 -0.14 -3.32 1.39
C VAL A 152 -1.65 -3.34 1.52
N LYS A 153 -2.25 -4.53 1.45
CA LYS A 153 -3.69 -4.76 1.57
C LYS A 153 -3.98 -5.79 2.65
N LEU A 154 -4.74 -5.39 3.67
CA LEU A 154 -5.08 -6.25 4.82
C LEU A 154 -6.61 -6.30 5.00
N PHE A 155 -7.17 -7.48 5.20
CA PHE A 155 -8.62 -7.65 5.42
C PHE A 155 -9.00 -7.91 6.88
N ASP A 156 -8.82 -9.13 7.38
CA ASP A 156 -9.15 -9.47 8.76
C ASP A 156 -8.04 -8.98 9.70
N HIS A 157 -8.11 -7.73 10.16
CA HIS A 157 -7.06 -7.10 10.98
C HIS A 157 -7.65 -6.41 12.23
N ASN A 158 -6.78 -6.16 13.21
CA ASN A 158 -7.16 -5.59 14.51
C ASN A 158 -6.86 -4.08 14.65
N PHE A 159 -6.84 -3.34 13.54
CA PHE A 159 -6.49 -1.91 13.54
C PHE A 159 -7.74 -1.05 13.68
N GLY A 160 -7.67 -0.05 14.56
CA GLY A 160 -8.69 1.00 14.69
C GLY A 160 -8.08 2.39 14.73
N SER A 161 -8.88 3.43 14.97
CA SER A 161 -8.44 4.83 14.90
C SER A 161 -7.18 5.13 15.73
N LYS A 162 -7.02 4.52 16.91
CA LYS A 162 -5.84 4.75 17.78
C LYS A 162 -4.55 4.21 17.17
N SER A 163 -4.56 2.98 16.65
CA SER A 163 -3.37 2.39 16.01
C SER A 163 -3.06 3.08 14.69
N LEU A 164 -4.08 3.48 13.92
CA LEU A 164 -3.90 4.22 12.69
C LEU A 164 -3.38 5.63 12.95
N ASN A 165 -3.84 6.32 14.00
CA ASN A 165 -3.23 7.60 14.42
C ASN A 165 -1.74 7.46 14.75
N ALA A 166 -1.34 6.37 15.43
CA ALA A 166 0.05 6.10 15.72
C ALA A 166 0.88 5.85 14.44
N PHE A 167 0.32 5.09 13.49
CA PHE A 167 0.92 4.91 12.16
C PHE A 167 1.10 6.25 11.43
N LEU A 168 0.05 7.08 11.32
CA LEU A 168 0.12 8.38 10.64
C LEU A 168 1.14 9.32 11.30
N LYS A 169 1.20 9.35 12.63
CA LYS A 169 2.22 10.12 13.37
C LYS A 169 3.64 9.66 13.10
N PHE A 170 3.83 8.35 12.95
CA PHE A 170 5.12 7.80 12.59
C PHE A 170 5.47 8.16 11.14
N TRP A 171 4.54 7.96 10.20
CA TRP A 171 4.71 8.31 8.80
C TRP A 171 5.11 9.78 8.60
N VAL A 172 4.46 10.72 9.29
CA VAL A 172 4.81 12.16 9.22
C VAL A 172 6.27 12.40 9.64
N LYS A 173 6.79 11.65 10.60
CA LYS A 173 8.13 11.84 11.17
C LYS A 173 9.21 10.94 10.55
N SER A 174 8.82 10.01 9.70
CA SER A 174 9.73 9.10 9.02
C SER A 174 10.65 9.87 8.07
N ASP A 175 11.91 9.44 8.00
CA ASP A 175 12.92 9.99 7.10
C ASP A 175 12.92 9.32 5.71
N HIS A 176 12.20 8.20 5.58
CA HIS A 176 12.06 7.42 4.35
C HIS A 176 10.59 7.21 3.96
N ASP A 177 10.37 6.87 2.69
CA ASP A 177 9.06 6.47 2.19
C ASP A 177 8.73 5.06 2.69
N MET A 178 7.65 4.94 3.46
CA MET A 178 7.26 3.67 4.06
C MET A 178 6.48 2.79 3.08
N VAL A 179 5.40 3.34 2.51
CA VAL A 179 4.50 2.63 1.61
C VAL A 179 3.83 3.60 0.63
N CYS A 180 3.69 3.20 -0.64
CA CYS A 180 2.97 3.98 -1.65
C CYS A 180 1.45 3.95 -1.43
N SER A 181 0.90 2.78 -1.07
CA SER A 181 -0.53 2.61 -0.84
C SER A 181 -0.81 1.56 0.24
N LEU A 182 -1.64 1.91 1.22
CA LEU A 182 -2.11 1.03 2.29
C LEU A 182 -3.63 0.95 2.23
N SER A 183 -4.17 -0.26 2.08
CA SER A 183 -5.60 -0.54 2.02
C SER A 183 -5.98 -1.51 3.14
N LEU A 184 -6.96 -1.11 3.94
CA LEU A 184 -7.42 -1.84 5.11
C LEU A 184 -8.93 -2.04 5.00
N TYR A 185 -9.42 -3.27 5.13
CA TYR A 185 -10.85 -3.53 5.20
C TYR A 185 -11.38 -3.22 6.60
N LEU A 186 -12.37 -2.34 6.68
CA LEU A 186 -12.91 -1.89 7.95
C LEU A 186 -14.04 -2.78 8.43
N TRP A 187 -13.83 -3.36 9.62
CA TRP A 187 -14.89 -3.98 10.41
C TRP A 187 -15.52 -2.99 11.41
N ASN A 188 -14.82 -1.90 11.70
CA ASN A 188 -15.21 -0.88 12.66
C ASN A 188 -15.16 0.49 12.03
N SER A 189 -16.01 1.41 12.51
CA SER A 189 -15.98 2.80 12.05
C SER A 189 -14.68 3.50 12.46
N ILE A 190 -14.25 4.41 11.60
CA ILE A 190 -13.11 5.30 11.86
C ILE A 190 -13.63 6.60 12.45
N GLU A 191 -13.25 6.87 13.70
CA GLU A 191 -13.45 8.16 14.33
C GLU A 191 -12.33 9.13 13.91
N SER A 192 -12.68 10.14 13.10
CA SER A 192 -11.74 11.16 12.58
C SER A 192 -11.04 11.95 13.70
N SER A 193 -11.78 12.29 14.76
CA SER A 193 -11.28 13.03 15.93
C SER A 193 -10.11 12.31 16.61
N VAL A 194 -10.15 10.98 16.64
CA VAL A 194 -9.10 10.12 17.20
C VAL A 194 -8.01 9.87 16.16
N LEU A 195 -8.39 9.59 14.92
CA LEU A 195 -7.46 9.30 13.82
C LEU A 195 -6.46 10.45 13.59
N PHE A 196 -6.93 11.69 13.62
CA PHE A 196 -6.11 12.88 13.34
C PHE A 196 -5.64 13.63 14.59
N LYS A 197 -5.90 13.07 15.78
CA LYS A 197 -5.50 13.71 17.04
C LYS A 197 -4.02 14.05 17.07
N GLY A 198 -3.73 15.35 17.15
CA GLY A 198 -2.36 15.88 17.24
C GLY A 198 -1.61 15.95 15.90
N LEU A 199 -2.26 15.66 14.78
CA LEU A 199 -1.72 15.85 13.42
C LEU A 199 -2.17 17.20 12.85
N VAL A 200 -1.49 17.67 11.80
CA VAL A 200 -2.00 18.72 10.91
C VAL A 200 -2.58 18.01 9.72
N VAL A 201 -3.82 18.33 9.38
CA VAL A 201 -4.52 17.75 8.24
C VAL A 201 -5.16 18.86 7.43
N LEU A 202 -5.19 18.69 6.12
CA LEU A 202 -5.91 19.56 5.19
C LEU A 202 -7.01 18.73 4.52
N ARG A 203 -8.26 19.17 4.62
CA ARG A 203 -9.37 18.50 3.94
C ARG A 203 -9.51 19.06 2.53
N THR A 204 -9.72 18.19 1.55
CA THR A 204 -9.99 18.61 0.16
C THR A 204 -11.00 17.69 -0.49
N PHE A 205 -11.77 18.22 -1.43
CA PHE A 205 -12.70 17.44 -2.23
C PHE A 205 -12.17 17.29 -3.66
N ARG A 206 -11.78 16.07 -4.04
CA ARG A 206 -11.30 15.77 -5.39
C ARG A 206 -11.89 14.46 -5.87
N PHE A 207 -12.16 14.35 -7.18
CA PHE A 207 -12.66 13.11 -7.79
C PHE A 207 -13.91 12.55 -7.07
N ASN A 208 -14.85 13.44 -6.73
CA ASN A 208 -16.06 13.12 -5.97
C ASN A 208 -15.82 12.44 -4.61
N THR A 209 -14.62 12.62 -4.04
CA THR A 209 -14.19 11.99 -2.80
C THR A 209 -13.55 13.03 -1.89
N THR A 210 -13.85 12.94 -0.59
CA THR A 210 -13.17 13.77 0.41
C THR A 210 -11.86 13.10 0.82
N TYR A 211 -10.76 13.82 0.70
CA TYR A 211 -9.44 13.39 1.14
C TYR A 211 -8.95 14.24 2.31
N TRP A 212 -8.22 13.58 3.19
CA TRP A 212 -7.47 14.20 4.27
C TRP A 212 -5.99 14.12 3.94
N LEU A 213 -5.36 15.26 3.71
CA LEU A 213 -3.97 15.33 3.32
C LEU A 213 -3.09 15.58 4.54
N LEU A 214 -1.96 14.88 4.58
CA LEU A 214 -0.87 15.10 5.54
C LEU A 214 0.42 15.36 4.78
N ALA A 215 1.30 16.18 5.36
CA ALA A 215 2.65 16.39 4.87
C ALA A 215 3.65 15.68 5.79
N ALA A 216 4.68 15.10 5.19
CA ALA A 216 5.87 14.67 5.90
C ALA A 216 6.59 15.87 6.55
N ASP A 217 7.33 15.62 7.60
CA ASP A 217 8.19 16.61 8.25
C ASP A 217 9.32 17.01 7.29
N ALA A 218 9.24 18.24 6.79
CA ALA A 218 10.20 18.79 5.84
C ALA A 218 11.64 18.83 6.38
N THR A 219 11.83 18.82 7.71
CA THR A 219 13.16 18.84 8.34
C THR A 219 13.86 17.48 8.32
N LYS A 220 13.14 16.41 7.97
CA LYS A 220 13.63 15.02 8.06
C LYS A 220 13.69 14.28 6.73
N SER A 221 13.40 14.94 5.62
CA SER A 221 12.92 14.23 4.43
C SER A 221 13.94 14.18 3.28
N GLU A 222 14.54 13.01 3.07
CA GLU A 222 15.04 12.56 1.74
C GLU A 222 13.92 11.92 0.89
N ARG A 223 12.67 12.05 1.35
CA ARG A 223 11.52 11.35 0.81
C ARG A 223 11.15 11.85 -0.59
N LYS A 224 10.76 10.90 -1.43
CA LYS A 224 10.26 11.19 -2.78
C LYS A 224 8.77 11.52 -2.76
N GLN A 225 8.03 11.02 -1.76
CA GLN A 225 6.58 11.18 -1.66
C GLN A 225 6.17 11.90 -0.36
N PRO A 226 6.24 13.24 -0.32
CA PRO A 226 6.07 14.01 0.92
C PRO A 226 4.61 14.23 1.33
N ILE A 227 3.63 13.79 0.55
CA ILE A 227 2.20 13.94 0.85
C ILE A 227 1.57 12.57 1.01
N MET A 228 0.70 12.42 2.01
CA MET A 228 -0.21 11.28 2.13
C MET A 228 -1.64 11.78 2.03
N SER A 229 -2.43 11.19 1.15
CA SER A 229 -3.89 11.29 1.20
C SER A 229 -4.46 10.15 2.00
N VAL A 230 -5.42 10.45 2.86
CA VAL A 230 -6.16 9.47 3.64
C VAL A 230 -7.64 9.63 3.30
N TRP A 231 -8.30 8.53 2.98
CA TRP A 231 -9.75 8.49 2.85
C TRP A 231 -10.26 7.16 3.36
N TRP A 232 -11.54 7.13 3.71
CA TRP A 232 -12.20 5.89 4.03
C TRP A 232 -13.67 5.98 3.66
N ASP A 233 -14.24 4.84 3.31
CA ASP A 233 -15.68 4.64 3.28
C ASP A 233 -16.07 3.69 4.43
N GLY A 234 -17.35 3.36 4.57
CA GLY A 234 -17.80 2.43 5.61
C GLY A 234 -17.18 1.02 5.54
N MET A 235 -16.46 0.68 4.47
CA MET A 235 -15.89 -0.64 4.21
C MET A 235 -14.36 -0.64 4.13
N SER A 236 -13.72 0.48 3.80
CA SER A 236 -12.30 0.52 3.47
C SER A 236 -11.65 1.78 4.02
N PHE A 237 -10.46 1.64 4.58
CA PHE A 237 -9.54 2.73 4.88
C PHE A 237 -8.36 2.66 3.91
N LEU A 238 -8.07 3.78 3.25
CA LEU A 238 -7.02 3.86 2.25
C LEU A 238 -6.10 5.05 2.53
N THR A 239 -4.80 4.80 2.35
CA THR A 239 -3.81 5.86 2.26
C THR A 239 -3.00 5.71 1.00
N ASP A 240 -2.75 6.81 0.30
CA ASP A 240 -1.83 6.85 -0.84
C ASP A 240 -0.81 7.96 -0.62
N THR A 241 0.44 7.74 -1.02
CA THR A 241 1.51 8.74 -0.95
C THR A 241 1.87 9.25 -2.33
N TRP A 242 2.23 10.54 -2.38
CA TRP A 242 2.29 11.27 -3.64
C TRP A 242 3.61 12.02 -3.81
N PHE A 243 4.16 11.95 -5.02
CA PHE A 243 5.21 12.85 -5.47
C PHE A 243 4.62 14.26 -5.69
N LEU A 244 5.36 15.32 -5.36
CA LEU A 244 4.91 16.71 -5.59
C LEU A 244 4.56 16.99 -7.06
N ASN A 245 5.40 16.46 -7.96
CA ASN A 245 5.27 16.65 -9.40
C ASN A 245 4.70 15.39 -10.09
N GLY A 246 4.21 14.43 -9.32
CA GLY A 246 3.54 13.25 -9.87
C GLY A 246 2.16 13.63 -10.37
N THR A 247 1.84 13.23 -11.60
CA THR A 247 0.48 13.39 -12.14
C THR A 247 -0.40 12.26 -11.65
N PHE A 248 -1.65 12.60 -11.28
CA PHE A 248 -2.70 11.62 -11.00
C PHE A 248 -2.83 10.65 -12.17
N ASN A 249 -2.65 9.35 -11.93
CA ASN A 249 -2.92 8.31 -12.91
C ASN A 249 -3.59 7.14 -12.20
N TYR A 250 -4.80 7.38 -11.69
CA TYR A 250 -5.66 6.27 -11.29
C TYR A 250 -5.95 5.45 -12.54
N SER A 251 -5.78 4.13 -12.43
CA SER A 251 -6.24 3.15 -13.43
C SER A 251 -7.77 3.02 -13.43
N LEU A 252 -8.49 4.14 -13.29
CA LEU A 252 -9.94 4.21 -13.52
C LEU A 252 -10.18 4.40 -15.03
N PRO A 253 -11.29 3.89 -15.59
CA PRO A 253 -11.53 3.86 -17.04
C PRO A 253 -11.78 5.23 -17.69
N TYR A 254 -11.52 6.32 -16.98
CA TYR A 254 -11.75 7.67 -17.45
C TYR A 254 -10.42 8.40 -17.49
N ASP A 255 -9.89 8.52 -18.71
CA ASP A 255 -8.81 9.43 -19.07
C ASP A 255 -9.14 10.85 -18.58
N HIS A 256 -8.65 11.20 -17.40
CA HIS A 256 -8.56 12.60 -17.01
C HIS A 256 -7.27 13.16 -17.61
N VAL A 257 -7.41 13.65 -18.84
CA VAL A 257 -6.42 14.48 -19.53
C VAL A 257 -6.23 15.76 -18.72
N GLY A 258 -5.19 15.78 -17.88
CA GLY A 258 -4.83 16.93 -17.06
C GLY A 258 -4.27 16.50 -15.71
N GLY A 259 -2.97 16.20 -15.68
CA GLY A 259 -2.28 15.80 -14.46
C GLY A 259 -2.37 16.86 -13.38
N VAL A 260 -3.29 16.69 -12.44
CA VAL A 260 -3.41 17.56 -11.28
C VAL A 260 -2.31 17.20 -10.28
N THR A 261 -1.52 18.18 -9.88
CA THR A 261 -0.50 18.04 -8.84
C THR A 261 -1.11 18.35 -7.46
N LEU A 262 -0.37 18.02 -6.40
CA LEU A 262 -0.70 18.39 -5.02
C LEU A 262 0.25 19.46 -4.46
N ALA A 263 0.91 20.21 -5.34
CA ALA A 263 1.92 21.20 -4.95
C ALA A 263 1.34 22.36 -4.13
N ARG A 264 0.12 22.83 -4.48
CA ARG A 264 -0.60 23.87 -3.73
C ARG A 264 -0.96 23.36 -2.33
N GLU A 265 -1.54 22.17 -2.26
CA GLU A 265 -1.95 21.53 -1.01
C GLU A 265 -0.74 21.26 -0.10
N TYR A 266 0.39 20.87 -0.68
CA TYR A 266 1.63 20.72 0.07
C TYR A 266 2.11 22.02 0.69
N LYS A 267 2.10 23.12 -0.08
CA LYS A 267 2.45 24.44 0.44
C LYS A 267 1.52 24.86 1.58
N ILE A 268 0.21 24.65 1.43
CA ILE A 268 -0.77 24.92 2.48
C ILE A 268 -0.44 24.09 3.74
N LEU A 269 -0.15 22.80 3.59
CA LEU A 269 0.23 21.93 4.69
C LEU A 269 1.52 22.38 5.39
N GLN A 270 2.51 22.90 4.65
CA GLN A 270 3.72 23.46 5.25
C GLN A 270 3.38 24.68 6.12
N ILE A 271 2.59 25.63 5.60
CA ILE A 271 2.15 26.82 6.34
C ILE A 271 1.37 26.41 7.61
N LEU A 272 0.45 25.44 7.50
CA LEU A 272 -0.32 24.93 8.64
C LEU A 272 0.57 24.28 9.71
N ASN A 273 1.59 23.51 9.30
CA ASN A 273 2.54 22.90 10.24
C ASN A 273 3.42 23.95 10.93
N GLU A 274 3.89 24.95 10.20
CA GLU A 274 4.64 26.08 10.76
C GLU A 274 3.80 26.86 11.78
N LYS A 275 2.56 27.21 11.41
CA LYS A 275 1.59 27.88 12.30
C LYS A 275 1.41 27.08 13.60
N LYS A 276 1.12 25.79 13.51
CA LYS A 276 0.93 24.93 14.70
C LYS A 276 2.19 24.84 15.57
N ASN A 277 3.38 24.79 14.97
CA ASN A 277 4.63 24.78 15.72
C ASN A 277 4.85 26.10 16.46
N MET A 278 4.50 27.22 15.86
CA MET A 278 4.55 28.55 16.48
C MET A 278 3.53 28.69 17.62
N GLU A 279 2.28 28.27 17.42
CA GLU A 279 1.26 28.24 18.47
C GLU A 279 1.66 27.38 19.67
N LYS A 280 2.37 26.27 19.41
CA LYS A 280 2.91 25.43 20.48
C LYS A 280 4.01 26.14 21.28
N LYS A 281 4.87 26.93 20.62
CA LYS A 281 5.90 27.74 21.28
C LYS A 281 5.29 28.83 22.15
N LEU A 282 4.21 29.48 21.71
CA LEU A 282 3.47 30.49 22.48
C LEU A 282 2.90 29.97 23.81
N LYS A 283 2.54 28.68 23.86
CA LYS A 283 2.03 28.03 25.09
C LYS A 283 3.14 27.72 26.10
N GLY A 284 4.42 27.87 25.73
CA GLY A 284 5.57 27.71 26.62
C GLY A 284 6.00 29.02 27.28
N GLU A 285 7.02 28.95 28.13
CA GLU A 285 7.65 30.14 28.73
C GLU A 285 8.58 30.82 27.71
N ILE A 286 8.23 32.04 27.30
CA ILE A 286 8.99 32.87 26.35
C ILE A 286 8.94 34.33 26.82
N SER A 287 9.93 35.14 26.41
CA SER A 287 9.95 36.59 26.67
C SER A 287 8.88 37.32 25.85
N ASP A 288 8.45 38.49 26.31
CA ASP A 288 7.41 39.29 25.63
C ASP A 288 7.82 39.67 24.20
N GLU A 289 9.07 40.10 23.98
CA GLU A 289 9.58 40.39 22.61
C GLU A 289 9.47 39.18 21.67
N LYS A 290 9.75 37.97 22.18
CA LYS A 290 9.63 36.73 21.38
C LYS A 290 8.18 36.33 21.16
N ARG A 291 7.27 36.72 22.06
CA ARG A 291 5.84 36.49 21.89
C ARG A 291 5.32 37.34 20.72
N ASP A 292 5.64 38.63 20.70
CA ASP A 292 5.21 39.55 19.65
C ASP A 292 5.70 39.09 18.26
N GLU A 293 6.98 38.69 18.15
CA GLU A 293 7.55 38.15 16.90
C GLU A 293 6.81 36.88 16.41
N ILE A 294 6.44 35.98 17.33
CA ILE A 294 5.73 34.75 16.98
C ILE A 294 4.29 35.06 16.56
N GLU A 295 3.62 36.00 17.23
CA GLU A 295 2.26 36.43 16.88
C GLU A 295 2.22 37.09 15.50
N GLU A 296 3.17 37.96 15.17
CA GLU A 296 3.30 38.53 13.82
C GLU A 296 3.52 37.44 12.76
N SER A 297 4.34 36.43 13.07
CA SER A 297 4.60 35.30 12.17
C SER A 297 3.35 34.43 11.95
N ILE A 298 2.54 34.23 12.98
CA ILE A 298 1.24 33.53 12.86
C ILE A 298 0.28 34.32 11.98
N GLN A 299 0.17 35.63 12.16
CA GLN A 299 -0.68 36.49 11.32
C GLN A 299 -0.24 36.46 9.84
N LYS A 300 1.06 36.35 9.59
CA LYS A 300 1.58 36.16 8.23
C LYS A 300 1.12 34.81 7.65
N CYS A 301 1.22 33.72 8.40
CA CYS A 301 0.69 32.43 7.96
C CYS A 301 -0.80 32.50 7.64
N GLU A 302 -1.60 33.19 8.46
CA GLU A 302 -3.05 33.36 8.22
C GLU A 302 -3.32 34.09 6.90
N LYS A 303 -2.63 35.20 6.64
CA LYS A 303 -2.74 35.91 5.35
C LYS A 303 -2.35 35.01 4.16
N GLU A 304 -1.32 34.19 4.31
CA GLU A 304 -0.93 33.25 3.25
C GLU A 304 -1.97 32.15 3.04
N LEU A 305 -2.61 31.66 4.11
CA LEU A 305 -3.71 30.69 4.00
C LEU A 305 -4.94 31.30 3.31
N ASP A 306 -5.29 32.55 3.65
CA ASP A 306 -6.38 33.29 3.01
C ASP A 306 -6.13 33.48 1.50
N VAL A 307 -4.90 33.82 1.10
CA VAL A 307 -4.49 33.93 -0.30
C VAL A 307 -4.58 32.59 -1.05
N ASN A 308 -4.52 31.47 -0.32
CA ASN A 308 -4.70 30.13 -0.87
C ASN A 308 -6.13 29.62 -0.74
N ASP A 309 -7.12 30.48 -0.49
CA ASP A 309 -8.55 30.15 -0.34
C ASP A 309 -8.83 29.06 0.71
N VAL A 310 -8.00 28.99 1.76
CA VAL A 310 -8.20 28.05 2.86
C VAL A 310 -9.25 28.60 3.80
N TYR A 311 -10.32 27.85 4.02
CA TYR A 311 -11.33 28.15 5.04
C TYR A 311 -11.36 27.07 6.12
N TYR A 312 -12.08 27.30 7.20
CA TYR A 312 -12.18 26.35 8.32
C TYR A 312 -13.63 25.85 8.48
N ASP A 313 -13.79 24.54 8.51
CA ASP A 313 -15.04 23.86 8.85
C ASP A 313 -14.84 23.05 10.13
N GLU A 314 -15.60 23.35 11.19
CA GLU A 314 -15.43 22.75 12.53
C GLU A 314 -13.97 22.77 13.05
N GLY A 315 -13.22 23.83 12.70
CA GLY A 315 -11.81 24.00 13.08
C GLY A 315 -10.81 23.21 12.24
N ILE A 316 -11.27 22.58 11.16
CA ILE A 316 -10.46 21.83 10.20
C ILE A 316 -10.22 22.71 8.97
N PRO A 317 -8.97 22.90 8.52
CA PRO A 317 -8.70 23.66 7.31
C PRO A 317 -9.13 22.87 6.06
N VAL A 318 -9.76 23.56 5.13
CA VAL A 318 -10.34 23.01 3.90
C VAL A 318 -9.87 23.82 2.70
N VAL A 319 -9.61 23.14 1.58
CA VAL A 319 -9.39 23.76 0.26
C VAL A 319 -10.09 22.95 -0.82
N ASP A 320 -10.84 23.65 -1.67
CA ASP A 320 -11.61 23.07 -2.78
C ASP A 320 -10.94 23.34 -4.15
#